data_AF-A0A257JQ51-F1
#
_entry.id   AF-A0A257JQ51-F1
#
_cell.length_a   1.000
_cell.length_b   1.000
_cell.length_c   1.000
_cell.angle_alpha   90.00
_cell.angle_beta   90.00
_cell.angle_gamma   90.00
#
_symmetry.space_group_name_H-M   'P 1'
#
loop_
_entity.id
_entity.type
_entity.pdbx_description
1 polymer ?
#
loop_
_entity_poly.entity_id
_entity_poly.type
_entity_poly.pdbx_seq_one_letter_code
_entity_poly.pdbx_strand_id
1 'polypeptide(L)'
;MAAHPFGSGQLPTWREVIALFIQMGCSERLLPASLIDETGEQTPVRYLFNPGNKAFAPIENYGDQAKITRSEIEFLERTLDIVIPKATNWGL
;
A
#
# COMPACT_ATOMS: atom_id res chain seq x y z
N MET A 1 -23.58 7.95 -9.63
CA MET A 1 -23.09 6.56 -9.63
C MET A 1 -21.60 6.61 -9.35
N ALA A 2 -21.16 6.26 -8.14
CA ALA A 2 -19.74 6.14 -7.84
C ALA A 2 -19.25 4.85 -8.49
N ALA A 3 -18.30 4.95 -9.43
CA ALA A 3 -17.60 3.80 -9.96
C ALA A 3 -16.79 3.20 -8.80
N HIS A 4 -17.24 2.09 -8.24
CA HIS A 4 -16.45 1.33 -7.29
C HIS A 4 -15.20 0.82 -8.06
N PRO A 5 -13.98 1.23 -7.69
CA PRO A 5 -12.79 0.95 -8.49
C PRO A 5 -12.44 -0.54 -8.57
N PHE A 6 -13.08 -1.40 -7.78
CA PHE A 6 -12.83 -2.84 -7.76
C PHE A 6 -14.14 -3.60 -8.03
N GLY A 7 -14.20 -4.26 -9.18
CA GLY A 7 -15.27 -5.19 -9.51
C GLY A 7 -15.14 -6.49 -8.72
N SER A 8 -16.26 -6.95 -8.17
CA SER A 8 -16.59 -8.36 -7.91
C SER A 8 -15.49 -9.25 -7.29
N GLY A 9 -15.28 -9.16 -5.97
CA GLY A 9 -14.67 -10.23 -5.16
C GLY A 9 -13.16 -10.47 -5.32
N GLN A 10 -12.45 -9.69 -6.13
CA GLN A 10 -10.99 -9.75 -6.21
C GLN A 10 -10.34 -8.87 -5.14
N LEU A 11 -9.34 -9.44 -4.45
CA LEU A 11 -8.41 -8.62 -3.66
C LEU A 11 -7.73 -7.60 -4.59
N PRO A 12 -7.58 -6.33 -4.17
CA PRO A 12 -6.82 -5.37 -4.94
C PRO A 12 -5.35 -5.80 -4.99
N THR A 13 -4.63 -5.27 -5.96
CA THR A 13 -3.18 -5.38 -6.03
C THR A 13 -2.53 -4.31 -5.16
N TRP A 14 -1.26 -4.55 -4.80
CA TRP A 14 -0.43 -3.54 -4.14
C TRP A 14 -0.45 -2.20 -4.88
N ARG A 15 -0.33 -2.21 -6.22
CA ARG A 15 -0.38 -0.99 -7.05
C ARG A 15 -1.68 -0.21 -6.89
N GLU A 16 -2.81 -0.91 -6.87
CA GLU A 16 -4.13 -0.28 -6.72
C GLU A 16 -4.29 0.36 -5.34
N VAL A 17 -3.87 -0.33 -4.28
CA VAL A 17 -3.92 0.21 -2.91
C VAL A 17 -2.98 1.40 -2.74
N ILE A 18 -1.75 1.33 -3.24
CA ILE A 18 -0.79 2.44 -3.24
C ILE A 18 -1.38 3.66 -3.96
N ALA A 19 -1.99 3.46 -5.13
CA ALA A 19 -2.63 4.54 -5.88
C ALA A 19 -3.75 5.22 -5.07
N LEU A 20 -4.54 4.47 -4.31
CA LEU A 20 -5.56 5.04 -3.41
C LEU A 20 -4.94 5.87 -2.29
N PHE A 21 -3.90 5.37 -1.61
CA PHE A 21 -3.20 6.16 -0.59
C PHE A 21 -2.63 7.46 -1.17
N ILE A 22 -2.06 7.40 -2.38
CA ILE A 22 -1.55 8.60 -3.08
C ILE A 22 -2.69 9.59 -3.39
N GLN A 23 -3.84 9.10 -3.87
CA GLN A 23 -5.04 9.94 -4.10
C GLN A 23 -5.55 10.61 -2.82
N MET A 24 -5.39 9.95 -1.67
CA MET A 24 -5.75 10.46 -0.35
C MET A 24 -4.69 11.40 0.25
N GLY A 25 -3.59 11.68 -0.46
CA GLY A 25 -2.57 12.65 -0.08
C GLY A 25 -1.25 12.06 0.41
N CYS A 26 -1.08 10.73 0.39
CA CYS A 26 0.23 10.12 0.62
C CYS A 26 1.18 10.38 -0.56
N SER A 27 2.47 10.23 -0.31
CA SER A 27 3.51 10.22 -1.32
C SER A 27 4.33 8.96 -1.25
N GLU A 28 4.58 8.34 -2.38
CA GLU A 28 5.55 7.26 -2.47
C GLU A 28 6.97 7.82 -2.36
N ARG A 29 7.81 7.21 -1.52
CA ARG A 29 9.20 7.57 -1.35
C ARG A 29 10.07 6.32 -1.35
N LEU A 30 11.18 6.41 -2.06
CA LEU A 30 12.29 5.47 -1.93
C LEU A 30 13.18 5.98 -0.80
N LEU A 31 13.22 5.27 0.32
CA LEU A 31 14.18 5.58 1.38
C LEU A 31 15.46 4.78 1.13
N PRO A 32 16.63 5.33 1.52
CA PRO A 32 17.90 4.62 1.42
C PRO A 32 18.00 3.43 2.38
N ALA A 33 16.93 3.09 3.11
CA ALA A 33 16.84 1.85 3.86
C ALA A 33 16.93 0.69 2.86
N SER A 34 18.08 0.05 2.83
CA SER A 34 18.35 -1.12 2.03
C SER A 34 18.16 -2.36 2.90
N LEU A 35 17.25 -3.24 2.48
CA LEU A 35 17.34 -4.63 2.90
C LEU A 35 18.56 -5.20 2.17
N ILE A 36 19.56 -5.65 2.93
CA ILE A 36 20.68 -6.40 2.39
C ILE A 36 20.18 -7.82 2.25
N ASP A 37 19.99 -8.26 1.01
CA ASP A 37 19.64 -9.65 0.71
C ASP A 37 20.83 -10.58 1.01
N GLU A 38 20.60 -11.89 1.04
CA GLU A 38 21.63 -12.91 1.28
C GLU A 38 22.80 -12.86 0.27
N THR A 39 22.56 -12.22 -0.88
CA THR A 39 23.52 -11.94 -1.95
C THR A 39 24.36 -10.68 -1.74
N GLY A 40 24.04 -9.86 -0.74
CA GLY A 40 24.68 -8.56 -0.50
C GLY A 40 24.16 -7.42 -1.37
N GLU A 41 23.15 -7.65 -2.22
CA GLU A 41 22.50 -6.60 -3.00
C GLU A 41 21.57 -5.76 -2.12
N GLN A 42 21.74 -4.44 -2.22
CA GLN A 42 20.88 -3.47 -1.55
C GLN A 42 19.58 -3.33 -2.34
N THR A 43 18.51 -3.93 -1.84
CA THR A 43 17.19 -3.74 -2.45
C THR A 43 16.57 -2.47 -1.86
N PRO A 44 16.25 -1.44 -2.68
CA PRO A 44 15.62 -0.23 -2.19
C PRO A 44 14.23 -0.55 -1.65
N VAL A 45 13.94 -0.14 -0.41
CA VAL A 45 12.62 -0.30 0.19
C VAL A 45 11.75 0.91 -0.18
N ARG A 46 10.57 0.62 -0.72
CA ARG A 46 9.55 1.61 -1.06
C ARG A 46 8.73 1.91 0.20
N TYR A 47 8.35 3.17 0.41
CA TYR A 47 7.53 3.60 1.53
C TYR A 47 6.39 4.50 1.06
N LEU A 48 5.24 4.39 1.70
CA LEU A 48 4.20 5.42 1.67
C LEU A 48 4.46 6.39 2.81
N PHE A 49 4.48 7.68 2.49
CA PHE A 49 4.60 8.77 3.45
C PHE A 49 3.30 9.55 3.50
N ASN A 50 2.71 9.71 4.68
CA ASN A 50 1.60 10.65 4.88
C ASN A 50 2.13 11.98 5.45
N PRO A 51 2.05 13.10 4.71
CA PRO A 51 2.51 14.41 5.21
C PRO A 51 1.64 14.95 6.36
N GLY A 52 0.38 14.52 6.49
CA GLY A 52 -0.54 15.01 7.51
C GLY A 52 -0.13 14.62 8.93
N ASN A 53 0.31 13.37 9.12
CA ASN A 53 0.76 12.84 10.41
C ASN A 53 2.27 12.55 10.46
N LYS A 54 3.00 12.80 9.35
CA LYS A 54 4.43 12.51 9.19
C LYS A 54 4.80 11.03 9.37
N ALA A 55 3.87 10.12 9.10
CA ALA A 55 4.09 8.69 9.22
C ALA A 55 4.67 8.07 7.93
N PHE A 56 5.44 6.99 8.11
CA PHE A 56 6.00 6.18 7.04
C PHE A 56 5.50 4.74 7.19
N ALA A 57 4.94 4.18 6.14
CA ALA A 57 4.57 2.77 6.07
C ALA A 57 5.40 2.07 4.99
N PRO A 58 6.09 0.96 5.30
CA PRO A 58 6.81 0.19 4.30
C PRO A 58 5.83 -0.39 3.28
N ILE A 59 6.23 -0.33 2.01
CA ILE A 59 5.60 -1.05 0.91
C ILE A 59 6.47 -2.27 0.67
N GLU A 60 5.92 -3.45 0.95
CA GLU A 60 6.66 -4.68 0.71
C GLU A 60 6.83 -4.90 -0.79
N ASN A 61 8.03 -5.29 -1.21
CA ASN A 61 8.41 -5.34 -2.62
C ASN A 61 7.96 -6.65 -3.31
N TYR A 62 6.81 -7.20 -2.91
CA TYR A 62 6.25 -8.45 -3.46
C TYR A 62 5.88 -8.36 -4.95
N GLY A 63 5.99 -7.17 -5.55
CA GLY A 63 5.64 -6.87 -6.93
C GLY A 63 4.31 -6.13 -7.03
N ASP A 64 4.24 -5.12 -7.90
CA ASP A 64 3.07 -4.24 -8.06
C ASP A 64 1.75 -4.98 -8.39
N GLN A 65 1.84 -6.18 -8.98
CA GLN A 65 0.70 -7.02 -9.34
C GLN A 65 0.34 -8.07 -8.26
N ALA A 66 1.13 -8.19 -7.20
CA ALA A 66 0.81 -9.09 -6.10
C ALA A 66 -0.48 -8.63 -5.41
N LYS A 67 -1.31 -9.60 -5.05
CA LYS A 67 -2.54 -9.35 -4.29
C LYS A 67 -2.15 -8.96 -2.87
N ILE A 68 -2.68 -7.84 -2.40
CA ILE A 68 -2.49 -7.39 -1.03
C ILE A 68 -3.62 -7.95 -0.16
N THR A 69 -3.26 -8.49 1.00
CA THR A 69 -4.22 -9.03 1.95
C THR A 69 -4.91 -7.91 2.72
N ARG A 70 -6.07 -8.22 3.31
CA ARG A 70 -6.79 -7.27 4.14
C ARG A 70 -5.97 -6.79 5.35
N SER A 71 -5.21 -7.69 5.97
CA SER A 71 -4.35 -7.35 7.13
C SER A 71 -3.25 -6.38 6.76
N GLU A 72 -2.64 -6.53 5.58
CA GLU A 72 -1.65 -5.58 5.06
C GLU A 72 -2.27 -4.21 4.79
N ILE A 73 -3.48 -4.17 4.22
CA ILE A 73 -4.22 -2.91 4.04
C ILE A 73 -4.50 -2.25 5.39
N GLU A 74 -5.04 -2.99 6.36
CA GLU A 74 -5.36 -2.48 7.70
C GLU A 74 -4.11 -1.98 8.44
N PHE A 75 -2.97 -2.64 8.22
CA PHE A 75 -1.67 -2.16 8.70
C PHE A 75 -1.28 -0.82 8.08
N LEU A 76 -1.42 -0.66 6.76
CA LEU A 76 -1.15 0.62 6.08
C LEU A 76 -2.10 1.71 6.56
N GLU A 77 -3.40 1.41 6.68
CA GLU A 77 -4.42 2.35 7.14
C GLU A 77 -4.11 2.86 8.55
N ARG A 78 -3.79 1.95 9.47
CA ARG A 78 -3.45 2.30 10.85
C ARG A 78 -2.14 3.07 10.96
N THR A 79 -1.14 2.70 10.16
CA THR A 79 0.17 3.35 10.19
C THR A 79 0.11 4.74 9.57
N LEU A 80 -0.61 4.89 8.46
CA LEU A 80 -0.76 6.15 7.75
C LEU A 80 -1.91 7.00 8.27
N ASP A 81 -2.70 6.53 9.23
CA ASP A 81 -3.89 7.20 9.76
C ASP A 81 -4.86 7.63 8.64
N ILE A 82 -5.06 6.74 7.66
CA ILE A 82 -5.94 6.94 6.51
C ILE A 82 -6.86 5.73 6.42
N VAL A 83 -8.16 5.99 6.28
CA VAL A 83 -9.15 4.94 6.01
C VAL A 83 -9.48 4.98 4.53
N ILE A 84 -9.16 3.90 3.81
CA ILE A 84 -9.58 3.78 2.41
C ILE A 84 -11.00 3.20 2.35
N PRO A 85 -11.88 3.71 1.47
CA PRO A 85 -13.23 3.19 1.35
C PRO A 85 -13.18 1.75 0.82
N LYS A 86 -13.32 0.79 1.74
CA LYS A 86 -13.39 -0.65 1.42
C LYS A 86 -14.73 -0.91 0.72
N ALA A 87 -14.71 -1.51 -0.47
CA ALA A 87 -15.95 -1.97 -1.07
C ALA A 87 -16.53 -3.09 -0.20
N THR A 88 -17.85 -3.10 -0.01
CA THR A 88 -18.56 -4.07 0.85
C THR A 88 -18.27 -5.54 0.51
N ASN A 89 -17.76 -5.83 -0.70
CA ASN A 89 -17.44 -7.16 -1.21
C ASN A 89 -15.93 -7.41 -1.40
N TRP A 90 -15.07 -6.85 -0.54
CA TRP A 90 -13.67 -7.29 -0.45
C TRP A 90 -13.63 -8.70 0.16
N GLY A 91 -13.90 -9.71 -0.68
CA GLY A 91 -13.87 -11.15 -0.41
C GLY A 91 -14.02 -11.54 1.07
N LEU A 92 -15.27 -11.55 1.55
CA LEU A 92 -15.66 -12.31 2.75
C LEU A 92 -16.16 -13.70 2.31
#